data_AF-A0A5K0VX09-F1
#
_entry.id   AF-A0A5K0VX09-F1
#
_cell.length_a   1.000
_cell.length_b   1.000
_cell.length_c   1.000
_cell.angle_alpha   90.00
_cell.angle_beta   90.00
_cell.angle_gamma   90.00
#
_symmetry.space_group_name_H-M   'P 1'
#
loop_
_entity.id
_entity.type
_entity.pdbx_description
1 polymer ?
#
loop_
_entity_poly.entity_id
_entity_poly.type
_entity_poly.pdbx_seq_one_letter_code
_entity_poly.pdbx_strand_id
1 'polypeptide(L)' 'MGKKGRAIIVGGSVAGLSCAHALIQAGCDVVVLEKVRRPSGSATGAGLGLDPQSCRFLSHWLGDPNLL' A
#
# COMPACT_ATOMS: atom_id res chain seq x y z
N MET A 1 -5.34 -25.80 -10.48
CA MET A 1 -4.89 -24.55 -9.83
C MET A 1 -4.55 -23.54 -10.92
N GLY A 2 -5.24 -22.39 -11.00
CA GLY A 2 -4.95 -21.35 -12.00
C GLY A 2 -3.59 -20.68 -11.74
N LYS A 3 -2.93 -20.15 -12.78
CA LYS A 3 -1.66 -19.41 -12.62
C LYS A 3 -1.88 -18.18 -11.74
N LYS A 4 -1.03 -18.02 -10.73
CA LYS A 4 -0.94 -16.83 -9.89
C LYS A 4 -0.56 -15.61 -10.75
N GLY A 5 -1.33 -14.52 -10.69
CA GLY A 5 -0.98 -13.26 -11.35
C GLY A 5 0.33 -12.70 -10.81
N ARG A 6 1.15 -12.06 -11.65
CA ARG A 6 2.43 -11.44 -11.26
C ARG A 6 2.42 -9.97 -11.62
N ALA A 7 2.85 -9.11 -10.69
CA ALA A 7 2.88 -7.66 -10.87
C ALA A 7 4.19 -7.05 -10.36
N ILE A 8 4.67 -6.03 -11.07
CA ILE A 8 5.76 -5.17 -10.61
C ILE A 8 5.17 -3.79 -10.38
N ILE A 9 5.42 -3.22 -9.20
CA ILE A 9 5.03 -1.87 -8.84
C ILE A 9 6.29 -1.02 -8.77
N VAL A 10 6.30 0.10 -9.49
CA VAL A 10 7.41 1.05 -9.50
C VAL A 10 7.01 2.27 -8.67
N GLY A 11 7.63 2.42 -7.50
CA GLY A 11 7.34 3.44 -6.49
C GLY A 11 6.77 2.83 -5.20
N GLY A 12 7.45 3.05 -4.09
CA GLY A 12 7.11 2.60 -2.74
C GLY A 12 6.43 3.68 -1.88
N SER A 13 5.70 4.61 -2.50
CA SER A 13 4.90 5.61 -1.78
C SER A 13 3.62 4.99 -1.19
N VAL A 14 2.80 5.81 -0.52
CA VAL A 14 1.49 5.39 0.02
C VAL A 14 0.64 4.69 -1.04
N ALA A 15 0.55 5.25 -2.25
CA ALA A 15 -0.23 4.67 -3.34
C ALA A 15 0.36 3.34 -3.84
N GLY A 16 1.68 3.28 -4.02
CA GLY A 16 2.36 2.07 -4.49
C GLY A 16 2.21 0.90 -3.52
N LEU A 17 2.41 1.14 -2.22
CA LEU A 17 2.22 0.14 -1.18
C LEU A 17 0.75 -0.27 -1.03
N SER A 18 -0.19 0.67 -1.18
CA SER A 18 -1.63 0.37 -1.19
C SER A 18 -2.01 -0.56 -2.35
N CYS A 19 -1.49 -0.30 -3.56
CA CYS A 19 -1.65 -1.19 -4.70
C CYS A 19 -1.04 -2.57 -4.45
N ALA A 20 0.17 -2.62 -3.88
CA ALA A 20 0.85 -3.87 -3.56
C ALA A 20 0.01 -4.72 -2.60
N HIS A 21 -0.50 -4.10 -1.54
CA HIS A 21 -1.36 -4.73 -0.55
C HIS A 21 -2.63 -5.30 -1.19
N ALA A 22 -3.34 -4.53 -2.02
CA ALA A 22 -4.55 -4.99 -2.70
C ALA A 22 -4.28 -6.19 -3.64
N LEU A 23 -3.19 -6.16 -4.41
CA LEU A 23 -2.82 -7.27 -5.30
C LEU A 23 -2.40 -8.52 -4.53
N ILE A 24 -1.70 -8.37 -3.41
CA ILE A 24 -1.34 -9.48 -2.51
C ILE A 24 -2.62 -10.13 -1.96
N GLN A 25 -3.60 -9.34 -1.51
CA GLN A 25 -4.89 -9.88 -1.05
C GLN A 25 -5.68 -10.58 -2.17
N ALA A 26 -5.56 -10.10 -3.41
CA ALA A 26 -6.11 -10.77 -4.60
C ALA A 26 -5.34 -12.05 -5.00
N GLY A 27 -4.34 -12.46 -4.20
CA GLY A 27 -3.56 -13.67 -4.44
C GLY A 27 -2.50 -13.50 -5.53
N CYS A 28 -2.08 -12.28 -5.87
CA CYS A 28 -0.99 -12.05 -6.82
C CYS A 28 0.39 -12.15 -6.15
N ASP A 29 1.42 -12.40 -6.95
CA ASP A 29 2.83 -12.31 -6.56
C ASP A 29 3.38 -10.95 -7.02
N VAL A 30 3.91 -10.18 -6.07
CA VAL A 30 4.14 -8.73 -6.24
C VAL A 30 5.57 -8.37 -5.86
N VAL A 31 6.24 -7.62 -6.73
CA VAL A 31 7.54 -6.99 -6.46
C VAL A 31 7.37 -5.48 -6.47
N VAL A 32 7.84 -4.80 -5.42
CA VAL A 32 7.87 -3.33 -5.36
C VAL A 32 9.30 -2.84 -5.54
N LEU A 33 9.50 -1.92 -6.48
CA LEU A 33 10.78 -1.26 -6.75
C LEU A 33 10.68 0.18 -6.26
N GLU A 34 11.49 0.55 -5.28
CA GLU A 34 11.60 1.93 -4.80
C GLU A 34 13.04 2.41 -5.02
N LYS A 35 13.18 3.66 -5.46
CA LYS A 35 14.48 4.30 -5.71
C LYS A 35 15.27 4.47 -4.42
N VAL A 36 14.59 4.80 -3.32
CA VAL A 36 15.25 5.03 -2.01
C VAL A 36 15.39 3.74 -1.21
N ARG A 37 16.49 3.62 -0.46
CA ARG A 37 16.81 2.41 0.33
C ARG A 37 15.90 2.19 1.55
N ARG A 38 15.22 3.23 2.03
CA ARG A 38 14.29 3.16 3.16
C ARG A 38 13.04 3.99 2.84
N PRO A 39 11.82 3.50 3.15
CA PRO A 39 10.56 4.22 2.92
C PRO A 39 10.44 5.61 3.58
N SER A 40 11.41 6.02 4.39
CA SER A 40 11.43 7.35 4.99
C SER A 40 12.87 7.80 5.24
N GLY A 41 13.20 8.95 4.65
CA GLY A 41 14.38 9.74 5.00
C GLY A 41 14.09 11.24 4.96
N SER A 42 13.12 11.67 4.15
CA SER A 42 12.72 13.07 4.01
C SER A 42 11.20 13.24 3.89
N ALA A 43 10.41 12.49 4.67
CA ALA A 43 9.08 13.00 4.96
C ALA A 43 9.34 14.29 5.74
N THR A 44 9.26 15.44 5.07
CA THR A 44 9.37 16.78 5.68
C THR A 44 8.37 16.98 6.82
N GLY A 45 7.48 16.01 7.06
CA GLY A 45 6.48 15.99 8.10
C GLY A 45 5.36 16.92 7.70
N ALA A 46 4.25 16.36 7.21
CA ALA A 46 3.04 17.12 6.93
C ALA A 46 1.82 16.21 7.11
N GLY A 47 0.68 16.83 7.46
CA GLY A 47 -0.60 16.14 7.43
C GLY A 47 -1.00 15.83 5.99
N LEU A 48 -1.56 14.63 5.78
CA LEU A 48 -2.16 14.21 4.51
C LEU A 48 -3.62 13.84 4.78
N GLY A 49 -4.55 14.56 4.16
CA GLY A 49 -5.97 14.20 4.21
C GLY A 49 -6.25 13.00 3.31
N LEU A 50 -7.10 12.11 3.77
CA LEU A 50 -7.64 11.00 2.98
C LEU A 50 -9.16 11.21 2.83
N ASP A 51 -9.68 10.89 1.65
CA ASP A 51 -11.11 10.97 1.41
C ASP A 51 -11.86 9.79 2.10
N PRO A 52 -13.19 9.90 2.30
CA PRO A 52 -13.96 8.87 3.00
C PRO A 52 -13.89 7.46 2.38
N GLN A 53 -13.74 7.34 1.06
CA GLN A 53 -13.61 6.04 0.40
C GLN A 53 -12.26 5.41 0.71
N SER A 54 -11.17 6.18 0.65
CA SER A 54 -9.85 5.71 1.06
C SER A 54 -9.84 5.23 2.52
N CYS A 55 -10.46 5.99 3.43
CA CYS A 55 -10.59 5.61 4.84
C CYS A 55 -11.37 4.30 5.03
N ARG A 56 -12.42 4.05 4.23
CA ARG A 56 -13.18 2.79 4.27
C ARG A 56 -12.30 1.59 3.89
N PHE A 57 -11.46 1.71 2.86
CA PHE A 57 -10.55 0.62 2.51
C PHE A 57 -9.52 0.36 3.62
N LEU A 58 -8.99 1.43 4.22
CA LEU A 58 -8.04 1.32 5.32
C LEU A 58 -8.65 0.64 6.55
N SER A 59 -9.92 0.91 6.90
CA SER A 59 -10.55 0.26 8.05
C SER A 59 -10.70 -1.25 7.89
N HIS A 60 -10.82 -1.75 6.65
CA HIS A 60 -10.80 -3.19 6.38
C HIS A 60 -9.40 -3.81 6.49
N TRP A 61 -8.35 -3.00 6.39
CA TRP A 61 -6.96 -3.46 6.49
C TRP A 61 -6.43 -3.40 7.92
N LEU A 62 -6.97 -2.50 8.74
CA LEU A 62 -6.62 -2.35 10.14
C LEU A 62 -7.30 -3.45 10.97
N GLY A 63 -6.51 -4.20 11.73
CA GLY A 63 -7.03 -5.21 12.66
C GLY A 63 -7.78 -4.61 13.86
N ASP A 64 -7.50 -3.34 14.19
CA ASP A 64 -8.25 -2.54 15.15
C ASP A 64 -8.71 -1.24 14.49
N PRO A 65 -10.03 -1.02 14.34
CA PRO A 65 -10.57 0.19 13.72
C PRO A 65 -10.39 1.46 14.58
N ASN A 66 -9.94 1.36 15.83
CA ASN A 66 -9.70 2.50 16.73
C ASN A 66 -8.22 2.91 16.83
N LEU A 67 -7.34 2.39 15.98
CA LEU A 67 -5.90 2.65 16.04
C LEU A 67 -5.51 4.11 15.66
N LEU A 68 -6.47 4.92 15.19
CA LEU A 68 -6.25 6.29 14.70
C LEU A 68 -7.14 7.30 15.42
#